data_AF-A0A914YAE1-F1
#
_entry.id   AF-A0A914YAE1-F1
#
_cell.length_a   1.000
_cell.length_b   1.000
_cell.length_c   1.000
_cell.angle_alpha   90.00
_cell.angle_beta   90.00
_cell.angle_gamma   90.00
#
_symmetry.space_group_name_H-M   'P 1'
#
loop_
_entity.id
_entity.type
_entity.pdbx_description
1 polymer ?
#
loop_
_entity_poly.entity_id
_entity_poly.type
_entity_poly.pdbx_seq_one_letter_code
_entity_poly.pdbx_strand_id
1 'polypeptide(L)'
;MEFDDLFIQRKVNKFGGYYFNGKPLSLQIRKEIIRQLNDGIGVTQIGRNLQISHGAVSKIVQIYRATRSIEPKIRSSPYNRKASLSSQKKSFRFSVNEILIDSLPRKHRNSFTEDQKAVLLENFEVSPVPDQTMKEEISKKTGLSDKQISASLSYR
;
A
#
# COMPACT_ATOMS: atom_id res chain seq x y z
N MET A 1 37.82 8.94 0.12
CA MET A 1 36.69 9.48 -0.68
C MET A 1 35.87 8.26 -1.09
N GLU A 2 35.02 7.75 -0.20
CA GLU A 2 34.18 6.57 -0.45
C GLU A 2 32.93 7.03 -1.21
N PHE A 3 32.93 6.85 -2.52
CA PHE A 3 31.78 7.08 -3.38
C PHE A 3 31.34 5.76 -4.00
N ASP A 4 30.02 5.55 -3.92
CA ASP A 4 29.19 4.75 -4.82
C ASP A 4 29.12 3.22 -4.69
N ASP A 5 28.62 2.76 -3.53
CA ASP A 5 27.90 1.47 -3.44
C ASP A 5 26.38 1.64 -3.19
N LEU A 6 25.85 2.87 -3.28
CA LEU A 6 24.42 3.18 -3.05
C LEU A 6 23.61 3.40 -4.33
N PHE A 7 24.10 2.94 -5.49
CA PHE A 7 23.43 3.12 -6.79
C PHE A 7 22.27 2.14 -7.03
N ILE A 8 22.02 1.18 -6.13
CA ILE A 8 21.08 0.10 -6.43
C ILE A 8 19.65 0.44 -5.96
N GLN A 9 18.79 0.63 -6.98
CA GLN A 9 17.32 0.74 -6.98
C GLN A 9 16.67 2.14 -6.90
N ARG A 10 17.24 3.19 -7.51
CA ARG A 10 16.41 4.33 -7.90
C ARG A 10 15.47 3.90 -9.03
N LYS A 11 14.16 3.84 -8.77
CA LYS A 11 13.13 3.51 -9.77
C LYS A 11 12.39 4.77 -10.20
N VAL A 12 11.93 4.79 -11.45
CA VAL A 12 11.06 5.84 -11.98
C VAL A 12 9.62 5.38 -11.81
N ASN A 13 8.77 6.26 -11.28
CA ASN A 13 7.35 6.00 -11.18
C ASN A 13 6.62 6.44 -12.47
N LYS A 14 5.32 6.11 -12.58
CA LYS A 14 4.50 6.46 -13.76
C LYS A 14 4.26 7.96 -13.99
N PHE A 15 4.69 8.81 -13.06
CA PHE A 15 4.61 10.27 -13.13
C PHE A 15 5.97 10.91 -13.49
N GLY A 16 6.99 10.09 -13.76
CA GLY A 16 8.34 10.54 -14.11
C GLY A 16 9.26 10.83 -12.92
N GLY A 17 8.77 10.70 -11.68
CA GLY A 17 9.55 10.98 -10.48
C GLY A 17 10.33 9.77 -9.97
N TYR A 18 11.48 10.05 -9.35
CA TYR A 18 12.34 9.02 -8.77
C TYR A 18 11.91 8.63 -7.36
N TYR A 19 12.03 7.35 -7.05
CA TYR A 19 11.80 6.83 -5.71
C TYR A 19 12.74 5.66 -5.40
N PHE A 20 12.87 5.37 -4.10
CA PHE A 20 13.63 4.24 -3.59
C PHE A 20 12.70 3.31 -2.83
N ASN A 21 12.82 2.00 -3.07
CA ASN A 21 12.04 1.01 -2.32
C ASN A 21 12.46 1.06 -0.84
N GLY A 22 11.48 0.95 0.06
CA GLY A 22 11.72 0.87 1.51
C GLY A 22 12.18 2.19 2.18
N LYS A 23 12.55 3.22 1.41
CA LYS A 23 12.96 4.53 1.95
C LYS A 23 11.79 5.51 1.96
N PRO A 24 11.64 6.31 3.03
CA PRO A 24 10.66 7.39 3.04
C PRO A 24 11.04 8.48 2.02
N LEU A 25 10.04 9.24 1.54
CA LEU A 25 10.28 10.47 0.81
C LEU A 25 11.12 11.44 1.65
N SER A 26 11.99 12.21 1.00
CA SER A 26 12.86 13.18 1.67
C SER A 26 12.04 14.23 2.43
N LEU A 27 12.64 14.81 3.47
CA LEU A 27 11.98 15.83 4.28
C LEU A 27 11.58 17.04 3.44
N GLN A 28 12.41 17.43 2.46
CA GLN A 28 12.13 18.54 1.55
C GLN A 28 10.84 18.32 0.75
N ILE A 29 10.70 17.14 0.14
CA ILE A 29 9.49 16.76 -0.60
C ILE A 29 8.26 16.73 0.32
N ARG A 30 8.41 16.21 1.54
CA ARG A 30 7.31 16.16 2.52
C ARG A 30 6.85 17.56 2.93
N LYS A 31 7.78 18.48 3.18
CA LYS A 31 7.47 19.89 3.49
C LYS A 31 6.74 20.55 2.32
N GLU A 32 7.20 20.32 1.10
CA GLU A 32 6.57 20.86 -0.11
C GLU A 32 5.14 20.34 -0.31
N ILE A 33 4.88 19.06 -0.03
CA ILE A 33 3.52 18.50 -0.02
C ILE A 33 2.61 19.26 0.95
N ILE A 34 3.11 19.57 2.16
CA ILE A 34 2.32 20.30 3.17
C ILE A 34 2.15 21.77 2.79
N ARG A 35 3.16 22.39 2.18
CA ARG A 35 3.07 23.76 1.67
C ARG A 35 1.94 23.88 0.63
N GLN A 36 1.97 23.05 -0.41
CA GLN A 36 0.93 23.04 -1.45
C GLN A 36 -0.46 22.69 -0.90
N LEU A 37 -0.54 21.81 0.11
CA LEU A 37 -1.80 21.51 0.79
C LEU A 37 -2.37 22.73 1.51
N ASN A 38 -1.51 23.50 2.21
CA ASN A 38 -1.91 24.72 2.89
C ASN A 38 -2.31 25.82 1.90
N ASP A 39 -1.72 25.83 0.69
CA ASP A 39 -2.11 26.67 -0.43
C ASP A 39 -3.46 26.23 -1.08
N GLY A 40 -4.13 25.21 -0.53
CA GLY A 40 -5.43 24.71 -1.01
C GLY A 40 -5.34 23.75 -2.19
N ILE A 41 -4.14 23.33 -2.61
CA ILE A 41 -3.96 22.43 -3.75
C ILE A 41 -4.39 21.01 -3.37
N GLY A 42 -5.24 20.39 -4.20
CA GLY A 42 -5.71 19.02 -3.98
C GLY A 42 -4.61 17.96 -4.11
N VAL A 43 -4.72 16.87 -3.34
CA VAL A 43 -3.74 15.75 -3.26
C VAL A 43 -3.33 15.22 -4.64
N THR A 44 -4.29 15.06 -5.56
CA THR A 44 -4.04 14.58 -6.91
C THR A 44 -3.13 15.54 -7.68
N GLN A 45 -3.38 16.85 -7.57
CA GLN A 45 -2.59 17.86 -8.27
C GLN A 45 -1.19 18.01 -7.67
N ILE A 46 -1.06 17.94 -6.33
CA ILE A 46 0.24 17.88 -5.66
C ILE A 46 1.08 16.70 -6.18
N GLY A 47 0.46 15.53 -6.33
CA GLY A 47 1.14 14.35 -6.87
C GLY A 47 1.66 14.55 -8.30
N ARG A 48 0.91 15.28 -9.15
CA ARG A 48 1.38 15.64 -10.50
C ARG A 48 2.52 16.65 -10.46
N ASN A 49 2.37 17.72 -9.68
CA ASN A 49 3.37 18.78 -9.56
C ASN A 49 4.73 18.25 -9.08
N LEU A 50 4.72 17.33 -8.12
CA LEU A 50 5.92 16.76 -7.52
C LEU A 50 6.34 15.43 -8.14
N GLN A 51 5.63 14.95 -9.17
CA GLN A 51 5.86 13.66 -9.81
C GLN A 51 5.88 12.48 -8.82
N ILE A 52 4.98 12.49 -7.83
CA ILE A 52 4.88 11.50 -6.76
C ILE A 52 3.53 10.80 -6.85
N SER A 53 3.51 9.51 -6.49
CA SER A 53 2.25 8.77 -6.46
C SER A 53 1.23 9.36 -5.48
N HIS A 54 -0.03 9.43 -5.91
CA HIS A 54 -1.16 9.84 -5.08
C HIS A 54 -1.17 9.17 -3.70
N GLY A 55 -0.89 7.87 -3.64
CA GLY A 55 -0.86 7.12 -2.39
C GLY A 55 0.18 7.62 -1.38
N ALA A 56 1.34 8.07 -1.86
CA ALA A 56 2.37 8.65 -1.00
C ALA A 56 1.96 10.04 -0.47
N VAL A 57 1.41 10.90 -1.34
CA VAL A 57 0.91 12.24 -0.97
C VAL A 57 -0.23 12.13 0.05
N SER A 58 -1.25 11.32 -0.26
CA SER A 58 -2.40 11.07 0.61
C SER A 58 -1.96 10.58 2.00
N LYS A 59 -0.97 9.68 2.06
CA LYS A 59 -0.47 9.16 3.33
C LYS A 59 0.24 10.21 4.18
N ILE A 60 1.01 11.10 3.56
CA ILE A 60 1.68 12.21 4.25
C ILE A 60 0.63 13.20 4.77
N VAL A 61 -0.33 13.61 3.93
CA VAL A 61 -1.42 14.52 4.31
C VAL A 61 -2.22 13.96 5.48
N GLN A 62 -2.59 12.67 5.43
CA GLN A 62 -3.33 12.02 6.51
C GLN A 62 -2.55 12.05 7.83
N ILE A 63 -1.24 11.73 7.81
CA ILE A 63 -0.40 11.75 9.01
C ILE A 63 -0.24 13.17 9.54
N TYR A 64 -0.03 14.15 8.66
CA TYR A 64 0.12 15.55 9.04
C TYR A 64 -1.17 16.11 9.66
N ARG A 65 -2.34 15.84 9.07
CA ARG A 65 -3.62 16.24 9.67
C ARG A 65 -3.84 15.64 11.06
N ALA A 66 -3.43 14.39 11.26
CA ALA A 66 -3.60 13.68 12.52
C ALA A 66 -2.58 14.06 13.61
N THR A 67 -1.33 14.34 13.24
CA THR A 67 -0.21 14.48 14.21
C THR A 67 0.56 15.78 14.11
N ARG A 68 0.31 16.58 13.06
CA ARG A 68 1.11 17.74 12.66
C ARG A 68 2.60 17.44 12.43
N SER A 69 2.99 16.17 12.38
CA SER A 69 4.37 15.75 12.13
C SER A 69 4.61 15.52 10.63
N ILE A 70 5.72 16.06 10.13
CA ILE A 70 6.20 15.89 8.75
C ILE A 70 7.23 14.76 8.68
N GLU A 71 7.83 14.40 9.82
CA GLU A 71 8.89 13.40 9.91
C GLU A 71 8.41 11.99 9.53
N PRO A 72 9.25 11.18 8.87
CA PRO A 72 8.92 9.79 8.63
C PRO A 72 8.83 9.05 9.96
N LYS A 73 7.71 8.34 10.17
CA LYS A 73 7.65 7.31 11.20
C LYS A 73 8.53 6.14 10.75
N ILE A 74 9.76 6.11 11.24
CA ILE A 74 10.66 4.98 11.06
C ILE A 74 10.02 3.82 11.83
N ARG A 75 9.54 2.80 11.11
CA ARG A 75 9.33 1.50 11.75
C ARG A 75 10.74 1.01 12.03
N SER A 76 11.17 1.14 13.29
CA SER A 76 12.44 0.63 13.74
C SER A 76 12.58 -0.82 13.27
N SER A 77 13.78 -1.15 12.78
CA SER A 77 14.19 -2.52 12.46
C SER A 77 13.71 -3.48 13.56
N PRO A 78 13.33 -4.74 13.25
CA PRO A 78 12.94 -5.71 14.27
C PRO A 78 13.98 -5.87 15.41
N TYR A 79 15.23 -5.46 15.19
CA TYR A 79 16.32 -5.39 16.17
C TYR A 79 16.20 -4.26 17.22
N ASN A 80 15.40 -3.22 16.96
CA ASN A 80 15.29 -2.02 17.80
C ASN A 80 13.87 -1.81 18.36
N ARG A 81 13.16 -2.92 18.65
CA ARG A 81 11.77 -2.90 19.15
C ARG A 81 11.62 -2.48 20.62
N LYS A 82 12.70 -2.43 21.41
CA LYS A 82 12.60 -2.20 22.86
C LYS A 82 12.44 -0.72 23.28
N ALA A 83 12.64 0.25 22.39
CA ALA A 83 12.67 1.67 22.78
C ALA A 83 11.38 2.47 22.52
N SER A 84 10.33 1.90 21.91
CA SER A 84 9.14 2.69 21.50
C SER A 84 7.80 2.01 21.78
N LEU A 85 7.63 1.43 22.96
CA LEU A 85 6.34 0.93 23.47
C LEU A 85 5.76 1.93 24.48
N SER A 86 5.30 3.10 24.01
CA SER A 86 4.45 3.98 24.84
C SER A 86 3.42 4.82 24.07
N SER A 87 3.24 4.64 22.76
CA SER A 87 2.18 5.34 22.02
C SER A 87 1.05 4.38 21.66
N GLN A 88 0.01 4.45 22.48
CA GLN A 88 -1.30 3.81 22.36
C GLN A 88 -1.69 3.45 20.91
N LYS A 89 -1.98 2.16 20.69
CA LYS A 89 -2.74 1.68 19.54
C LYS A 89 -4.18 2.21 19.62
N LYS A 90 -4.41 3.49 19.29
CA LYS A 90 -5.76 3.98 19.00
C LYS A 90 -5.92 4.07 17.49
N SER A 91 -6.80 3.21 16.96
CA SER A 91 -7.40 3.38 15.65
C SER A 91 -8.22 4.68 15.68
N PHE A 92 -7.57 5.80 15.42
CA PHE A 92 -8.22 7.10 15.41
C PHE A 92 -9.07 7.24 14.13
N ARG A 93 -10.38 7.03 14.26
CA ARG A 93 -11.39 7.58 13.34
C ARG A 93 -11.55 9.05 13.72
N PHE A 94 -11.30 9.97 12.81
CA PHE A 94 -11.61 11.38 13.01
C PHE A 94 -12.46 11.89 11.85
N SER A 95 -13.65 12.36 12.19
CA SER A 95 -14.51 13.17 11.34
C SER A 95 -13.91 14.58 11.30
N VAL A 96 -13.68 15.11 10.10
CA VAL A 96 -13.41 16.54 9.91
C VAL A 96 -14.13 16.97 8.63
N ASN A 97 -14.97 17.99 8.78
CA ASN A 97 -15.84 18.54 7.75
C ASN A 97 -15.08 18.90 6.47
N GLU A 98 -15.77 18.68 5.34
CA GLU A 98 -15.48 19.14 3.96
C GLU A 98 -14.48 18.41 3.06
N ILE A 99 -14.17 17.13 3.28
CA ILE A 99 -13.93 16.23 2.13
C ILE A 99 -14.55 14.88 2.46
N LEU A 100 -15.68 14.55 1.81
CA LEU A 100 -16.20 13.19 1.71
C LEU A 100 -15.20 12.34 0.93
N ILE A 101 -14.07 12.01 1.54
CA ILE A 101 -13.44 10.72 1.28
C ILE A 101 -14.22 9.79 2.18
N ASP A 102 -15.42 9.42 1.74
CA ASP A 102 -16.08 8.23 2.28
C ASP A 102 -14.99 7.19 2.39
N SER A 103 -14.93 6.58 3.56
CA SER A 103 -14.25 5.33 3.78
C SER A 103 -14.86 4.31 2.83
N LEU A 104 -14.57 4.43 1.53
CA LEU A 104 -14.68 3.37 0.57
C LEU A 104 -13.96 2.24 1.30
N PRO A 105 -14.68 1.15 1.64
CA PRO A 105 -14.06 0.02 2.30
C PRO A 105 -12.76 -0.23 1.56
N ARG A 106 -11.63 -0.28 2.27
CA ARG A 106 -10.32 -0.51 1.64
C ARG A 106 -10.55 -1.62 0.64
N LYS A 107 -10.52 -1.33 -0.67
CA LYS A 107 -10.82 -2.34 -1.68
C LYS A 107 -9.92 -3.50 -1.33
N HIS A 108 -10.51 -4.61 -0.89
CA HIS A 108 -9.72 -5.76 -0.53
C HIS A 108 -9.07 -6.17 -1.84
N ARG A 109 -7.76 -5.92 -1.93
CA ARG A 109 -7.06 -5.73 -3.21
C ARG A 109 -7.15 -6.95 -4.12
N ASN A 110 -7.56 -8.09 -3.57
CA ASN A 110 -8.36 -9.17 -4.15
C ASN A 110 -8.77 -10.09 -2.98
N SER A 111 -9.94 -9.93 -2.36
CA SER A 111 -10.44 -11.00 -1.44
C SER A 111 -11.32 -11.89 -2.27
N PHE A 112 -10.94 -13.16 -2.35
CA PHE A 112 -11.92 -14.21 -2.59
C PHE A 112 -13.01 -14.13 -1.52
N THR A 113 -14.26 -14.33 -1.90
CA THR A 113 -15.35 -14.53 -0.93
C THR A 113 -15.05 -15.74 -0.06
N GLU A 114 -15.71 -15.89 1.09
CA GLU A 114 -15.49 -17.07 1.94
C GLU A 114 -15.81 -18.37 1.19
N ASP A 115 -16.85 -18.37 0.36
CA ASP A 115 -17.20 -19.52 -0.49
C ASP A 115 -16.11 -19.82 -1.53
N GLN A 116 -15.55 -18.78 -2.17
CA GLN A 116 -14.43 -18.95 -3.11
C GLN A 116 -13.18 -19.49 -2.39
N LYS A 117 -12.91 -19.05 -1.15
CA LYS A 117 -11.79 -19.57 -0.35
C LYS A 117 -11.99 -21.03 0.04
N ALA A 118 -13.21 -21.42 0.39
CA ALA A 118 -13.54 -22.80 0.78
C ALA A 118 -13.27 -23.76 -0.38
N VAL A 119 -13.74 -23.44 -1.58
CA VAL A 119 -13.50 -24.26 -2.78
C VAL A 119 -12.01 -24.31 -3.13
N LEU A 120 -11.30 -23.19 -3.04
CA LEU A 120 -9.85 -23.15 -3.30
C LEU A 120 -9.06 -23.96 -2.26
N LEU A 121 -9.48 -23.95 -1.00
CA LEU A 121 -8.88 -24.73 0.08
C LEU A 121 -9.08 -26.24 -0.11
N GLU A 122 -10.32 -26.64 -0.39
CA GLU A 122 -10.68 -28.04 -0.66
C GLU A 122 -9.87 -28.61 -1.83
N ASN A 123 -9.77 -27.85 -2.93
CA ASN A 123 -9.03 -28.31 -4.12
C ASN A 123 -7.51 -28.32 -3.90
N PHE A 124 -6.97 -27.48 -3.00
CA PHE A 124 -5.57 -27.51 -2.64
C PHE A 124 -5.17 -28.79 -1.91
N GLU A 125 -6.05 -29.29 -1.02
CA GLU A 125 -5.83 -30.56 -0.32
C GLU A 125 -5.82 -31.76 -1.30
N VAL A 126 -6.58 -31.66 -2.39
CA VAL A 126 -6.63 -32.67 -3.46
C VAL A 126 -5.40 -32.59 -4.36
N SER A 127 -5.02 -31.39 -4.81
CA SER A 127 -3.79 -31.17 -5.57
C SER A 127 -3.30 -29.73 -5.44
N PRO A 128 -2.09 -29.50 -4.89
CA PRO A 128 -1.49 -28.17 -4.81
C PRO A 128 -1.26 -27.50 -6.18
N VAL A 129 -1.12 -28.31 -7.23
CA VAL A 129 -0.94 -27.85 -8.62
C VAL A 129 -2.08 -28.42 -9.46
N PRO A 130 -3.19 -27.68 -9.61
CA PRO A 130 -4.33 -28.19 -10.38
C PRO A 130 -4.00 -28.24 -11.87
N ASP A 131 -4.43 -29.32 -12.52
CA ASP A 131 -4.39 -29.46 -13.98
C ASP A 131 -5.45 -28.57 -14.65
N GLN A 132 -5.42 -28.46 -15.98
CA GLN A 132 -6.33 -27.60 -16.74
C GLN A 132 -7.80 -27.92 -16.49
N THR A 133 -8.14 -29.21 -16.37
CA THR A 133 -9.49 -29.68 -16.06
C THR A 133 -9.95 -29.23 -14.66
N MET A 134 -9.09 -29.36 -13.65
CA MET A 134 -9.37 -28.91 -12.29
C MET A 134 -9.55 -27.38 -12.24
N LYS A 135 -8.75 -26.62 -12.99
CA LYS A 135 -8.90 -25.17 -13.09
C LYS A 135 -10.24 -24.78 -13.71
N GLU A 136 -10.69 -25.49 -14.75
CA GLU A 136 -12.01 -25.26 -15.35
C GLU A 136 -13.15 -25.56 -14.38
N GLU A 137 -13.04 -26.61 -13.57
CA GLU A 137 -14.02 -26.93 -12.54
C GLU A 137 -14.06 -25.87 -11.43
N ILE A 138 -12.90 -25.45 -10.93
CA ILE A 138 -12.80 -24.38 -9.92
C ILE A 138 -13.32 -23.07 -10.50
N SER A 139 -13.02 -22.76 -11.76
CA SER A 139 -13.50 -21.58 -12.47
C SER A 139 -15.02 -21.57 -12.59
N LYS A 140 -15.64 -22.70 -12.97
CA LYS A 140 -17.10 -22.85 -13.00
C LYS A 140 -17.75 -22.66 -11.63
N LYS A 141 -17.12 -23.16 -10.55
CA LYS A 141 -17.66 -23.06 -9.18
C LYS A 141 -17.47 -21.68 -8.55
N THR A 142 -16.36 -21.01 -8.83
CA THR A 142 -15.94 -19.78 -8.14
C THR A 142 -16.10 -18.51 -8.98
N GLY A 143 -16.25 -18.63 -10.29
CA GLY A 143 -16.23 -17.52 -11.24
C GLY A 143 -14.85 -16.85 -11.39
N LEU A 144 -13.79 -17.48 -10.87
CA LEU A 144 -12.43 -16.96 -10.92
C LEU A 144 -11.73 -17.35 -12.21
N SER A 145 -10.91 -16.44 -12.75
CA SER A 145 -10.07 -16.77 -13.89
C SER A 145 -8.96 -17.76 -13.52
N ASP A 146 -8.50 -18.55 -14.49
CA ASP A 146 -7.39 -19.50 -14.35
C ASP A 146 -6.15 -18.85 -13.73
N LYS A 147 -5.88 -17.59 -14.06
CA LYS A 147 -4.78 -16.79 -13.49
C LYS A 147 -4.98 -16.51 -12.00
N GLN A 148 -6.22 -16.21 -11.59
CA GLN A 148 -6.54 -15.99 -10.17
C GLN A 148 -6.46 -17.30 -9.37
N ILE A 149 -6.93 -18.42 -9.94
CA ILE A 149 -6.87 -19.75 -9.32
C ILE A 149 -5.42 -20.19 -9.16
N SER A 150 -4.63 -20.12 -10.24
CA SER A 150 -3.21 -20.48 -10.21
C SER A 150 -2.42 -19.61 -9.23
N ALA A 151 -2.66 -18.29 -9.23
CA ALA A 151 -2.02 -17.38 -8.27
C ALA A 151 -2.48 -17.63 -6.83
N SER A 152 -3.71 -18.10 -6.59
CA SER A 152 -4.15 -18.40 -5.22
C SER A 152 -3.48 -19.66 -4.66
N LEU A 153 -3.29 -20.68 -5.49
CA LEU A 153 -2.80 -21.99 -5.06
C LEU A 153 -1.27 -22.06 -5.03
N SER A 154 -0.56 -21.22 -5.81
CA SER A 154 0.92 -21.20 -5.86
C SER A 154 1.60 -20.52 -4.67
N TYR A 155 0.88 -19.71 -3.88
CA TYR A 155 1.45 -18.87 -2.81
C TYR A 155 1.00 -19.27 -1.40
N ARG A 156 0.41 -20.46 -1.22
CA ARG A 156 0.01 -20.99 0.08
C ARG A 156 0.97 -22.04 0.61
#